data_AF-A0A6P5EPH6-F1
#
_entry.id   AF-A0A6P5EPH6-F1
#
_cell.length_a   1.000
_cell.length_b   1.000
_cell.length_c   1.000
_cell.angle_alpha   90.00
_cell.angle_beta   90.00
_cell.angle_gamma   90.00
#
_symmetry.space_group_name_H-M   'P 1'
#
loop_
_entity.id
_entity.type
_entity.pdbx_description
1 polymer ?
#
loop_
_entity_poly.entity_id
_entity_poly.type
_entity_poly.pdbx_seq_one_letter_code
_entity_poly.pdbx_strand_id
1 'polypeptide(L)'
;MQALNTSALLDFLQQFRAMDALIKLMSRVRNLVMATGLLCFAAGGLSFPFFLATSRNKPIIDPSKPLPPQATFRGPYINTGSRDIGPDSTTYPKM
;
A
#
# COMPACT_ATOMS: atom_id res chain seq x y z
N MET A 1 12.86 71.05 -7.78
CA MET A 1 12.61 69.71 -8.37
C MET A 1 13.42 68.70 -7.56
N GLN A 2 12.77 67.85 -6.76
CA GLN A 2 13.47 66.82 -5.99
C GLN A 2 13.88 65.69 -6.94
N ALA A 3 15.17 65.37 -6.97
CA ALA A 3 15.70 64.29 -7.80
C ALA A 3 15.19 62.94 -7.27
N LEU A 4 14.72 62.09 -8.17
CA LEU A 4 14.33 60.72 -7.86
C LEU A 4 15.53 59.97 -7.26
N ASN A 5 15.41 59.49 -6.02
CA ASN A 5 16.49 58.77 -5.35
C ASN A 5 16.59 57.34 -5.90
N THR A 6 17.56 57.12 -6.79
CA THR A 6 17.76 55.84 -7.49
C THR A 6 18.20 54.71 -6.57
N SER A 7 18.85 54.99 -5.43
CA SER A 7 19.26 53.96 -4.48
C SER A 7 18.06 53.30 -3.80
N ALA A 8 17.06 54.09 -3.42
CA ALA A 8 15.84 53.60 -2.79
C ALA A 8 15.03 52.66 -3.72
N LEU A 9 15.09 52.91 -5.04
CA LEU A 9 14.46 52.05 -6.04
C LEU A 9 15.18 50.68 -6.10
N LEU A 10 16.52 50.68 -6.11
CA LEU A 10 17.29 49.45 -6.15
C LEU A 10 17.10 48.62 -4.88
N ASP A 11 17.08 49.26 -3.71
CA ASP A 11 16.80 48.60 -2.43
C ASP A 11 15.40 47.97 -2.42
N PHE A 12 14.40 48.68 -2.95
CA PHE A 12 13.04 48.17 -3.09
C PHE A 12 12.95 46.94 -4.02
N LEU A 13 13.64 46.97 -5.17
CA LEU A 13 13.69 45.83 -6.09
C LEU A 13 14.45 44.64 -5.48
N GLN A 14 15.49 44.90 -4.70
CA GLN A 14 16.24 43.88 -3.99
C GLN A 14 15.39 43.21 -2.91
N GLN A 15 14.55 43.98 -2.21
CA GLN A 15 13.58 43.47 -1.25
C GLN A 15 12.55 42.56 -1.91
N PHE A 16 12.00 42.97 -3.07
CA PHE A 16 11.07 42.14 -3.84
C PHE A 16 11.70 40.82 -4.29
N ARG A 17 12.93 40.88 -4.81
CA ARG A 17 13.68 39.68 -5.22
C ARG A 17 13.95 38.74 -4.04
N ALA A 18 14.26 39.28 -2.87
CA ALA A 18 14.47 38.49 -1.66
C ALA A 18 13.18 37.79 -1.20
N MET A 19 12.05 38.48 -1.27
CA MET A 19 10.74 37.94 -0.93
C MET A 19 10.34 36.80 -1.88
N ASP A 20 10.56 36.95 -3.19
CA ASP A 20 10.32 35.88 -4.17
C ASP A 20 11.22 34.65 -3.93
N ALA A 21 12.48 34.89 -3.58
CA ALA A 21 13.42 33.81 -3.25
C ALA A 21 12.97 33.06 -1.99
N LEU A 22 12.49 33.78 -0.97
CA LEU A 22 11.98 33.21 0.27
C LEU A 22 10.72 32.37 0.02
N ILE A 23 9.79 32.85 -0.80
CA ILE A 23 8.57 32.11 -1.17
C ILE A 23 8.91 30.83 -1.94
N LYS A 24 9.86 30.91 -2.88
CA LYS A 24 10.38 29.73 -3.61
C LYS A 24 11.06 28.74 -2.68
N LEU A 25 11.80 29.20 -1.68
CA LEU A 25 12.43 28.34 -0.69
C LEU A 25 11.39 27.62 0.18
N MET A 26 10.42 28.35 0.73
CA MET A 26 9.35 27.80 1.57
C MET A 26 8.54 26.73 0.81
N SER A 27 8.20 26.99 -0.45
CA SER A 27 7.48 26.03 -1.29
C SER A 27 8.32 24.79 -1.64
N ARG A 28 9.63 24.94 -1.92
CA ARG A 28 10.54 23.81 -2.14
C ARG A 28 10.64 22.91 -0.91
N VAL A 29 10.82 23.49 0.28
CA VAL A 29 10.90 22.74 1.55
C VAL A 29 9.62 21.95 1.78
N ARG A 30 8.45 22.59 1.63
CA ARG A 30 7.16 21.90 1.75
C ARG A 30 7.03 20.74 0.77
N ASN A 31 7.37 20.98 -0.49
CA ASN A 31 7.27 19.94 -1.52
C ASN A 31 8.24 18.79 -1.26
N LEU A 32 9.43 19.06 -0.72
CA LEU A 32 10.40 18.04 -0.31
C LEU A 32 9.83 17.15 0.80
N VAL A 33 9.23 17.75 1.83
CA VAL A 33 8.58 17.01 2.94
C VAL A 33 7.44 16.15 2.40
N MET A 34 6.61 16.70 1.51
CA MET A 34 5.51 15.94 0.89
C MET A 34 6.03 14.79 0.03
N ALA A 35 7.03 15.04 -0.82
CA ALA A 35 7.60 14.03 -1.71
C ALA A 35 8.24 12.88 -0.93
N THR A 36 8.97 13.19 0.14
CA THR A 36 9.58 12.17 1.01
C THR A 36 8.51 11.34 1.72
N GLY A 37 7.48 11.98 2.28
CA GLY A 37 6.34 11.27 2.89
C GLY A 37 5.62 10.35 1.90
N LEU A 38 5.33 10.85 0.69
CA LEU A 38 4.68 10.07 -0.36
C LEU A 38 5.52 8.87 -0.78
N LEU A 39 6.83 9.05 -0.91
CA LEU A 39 7.78 8.00 -1.27
C LEU A 39 7.81 6.91 -0.19
N CYS A 40 7.94 7.29 1.09
CA CYS A 40 7.95 6.34 2.20
C CYS A 40 6.62 5.57 2.29
N PHE A 41 5.49 6.27 2.15
CA PHE A 41 4.17 5.65 2.18
C PHE A 41 3.97 4.65 1.03
N ALA A 42 4.29 5.06 -0.20
CA ALA A 42 4.19 4.20 -1.37
C ALA A 42 5.13 2.99 -1.27
N ALA A 43 6.38 3.19 -0.85
CA ALA A 43 7.33 2.10 -0.65
C ALA A 43 6.84 1.11 0.40
N GLY A 44 6.32 1.59 1.54
CA GLY A 44 5.74 0.75 2.59
C GLY A 44 4.55 -0.05 2.08
N GLY A 45 3.57 0.61 1.45
CA GLY A 45 2.37 -0.04 0.92
C GLY A 45 2.67 -1.06 -0.17
N LEU A 46 3.59 -0.75 -1.09
CA LEU A 46 4.00 -1.67 -2.16
C LEU A 46 4.86 -2.83 -1.63
N SER A 47 5.62 -2.64 -0.55
CA SER A 47 6.43 -3.70 0.06
C SER A 47 5.58 -4.75 0.80
N PHE A 48 4.38 -4.38 1.27
CA PHE A 48 3.50 -5.25 2.04
C PHE A 48 3.15 -6.59 1.37
N PRO A 49 2.67 -6.64 0.11
CA PRO A 49 2.36 -7.92 -0.55
C PRO A 49 3.59 -8.84 -0.67
N PHE A 50 4.77 -8.29 -0.93
CA PHE A 50 6.01 -9.07 -1.02
C PHE A 50 6.46 -9.58 0.36
N PHE A 51 6.35 -8.74 1.39
CA PHE A 51 6.61 -9.15 2.77
C PHE A 51 5.66 -10.28 3.20
N LEU A 52 4.36 -10.15 2.94
CA LEU A 52 3.35 -11.16 3.27
C LEU A 52 3.57 -12.49 2.53
N ALA A 53 3.94 -12.43 1.25
CA ALA A 53 4.24 -13.63 0.46
C ALA A 53 5.49 -14.33 1.00
N THR A 54 6.54 -13.58 1.31
CA THR A 54 7.82 -14.12 1.80
C THR A 54 7.72 -14.60 3.25
N SER A 55 6.89 -13.97 4.08
CA SER A 55 6.75 -14.33 5.50
C SER A 55 6.02 -15.68 5.69
N ARG A 56 5.27 -16.15 4.70
CA ARG A 56 4.53 -17.43 4.74
C ARG A 56 5.36 -18.64 4.27
N ASN A 57 6.68 -18.59 4.43
CA ASN A 57 7.59 -19.69 4.06
C ASN A 57 7.37 -20.99 4.85
N LYS A 58 6.50 -20.99 5.87
CA LYS A 58 6.01 -22.21 6.52
C LYS A 58 4.54 -22.41 6.15
N PRO A 59 4.18 -23.49 5.43
CA PRO A 59 2.79 -23.82 5.24
C PRO A 59 2.14 -24.02 6.61
N ILE A 60 1.08 -23.25 6.87
CA ILE A 60 0.29 -23.33 8.13
C ILE A 60 -0.33 -24.73 8.27
N ILE A 61 -0.49 -25.42 7.15
CA ILE A 61 -1.05 -26.76 7.04
C ILE A 61 0.10 -27.70 6.67
N ASP A 62 0.39 -28.65 7.54
CA ASP A 62 1.29 -29.75 7.25
C ASP A 62 0.63 -30.67 6.20
N PRO A 63 1.22 -30.85 5.00
CA PRO A 63 0.64 -31.69 3.96
C PRO A 63 0.66 -33.19 4.32
N SER A 64 1.47 -33.58 5.31
CA SER A 64 1.51 -34.96 5.82
C SER A 64 0.43 -35.23 6.87
N LYS A 65 -0.24 -34.18 7.37
CA LYS A 65 -1.32 -34.28 8.34
C LYS A 65 -2.68 -34.04 7.67
N PRO A 66 -3.72 -34.83 7.99
CA PRO A 66 -5.07 -34.51 7.53
C PRO A 66 -5.41 -33.07 7.94
N LEU A 67 -6.03 -32.35 7.02
CA LEU A 67 -6.53 -30.99 7.21
C LEU A 67 -7.38 -30.94 8.51
N PRO A 68 -7.32 -29.83 9.29
CA PRO A 68 -8.16 -29.71 10.48
C PRO A 68 -9.64 -29.82 10.09
N PRO A 69 -10.55 -30.34 10.94
CA PRO A 69 -11.95 -30.59 10.57
C PRO A 69 -12.62 -29.36 9.94
N GLN A 70 -12.37 -28.14 10.44
CA GLN A 70 -12.89 -26.91 9.83
C GLN A 70 -12.41 -26.65 8.39
N ALA A 71 -11.26 -27.20 7.97
CA ALA A 71 -10.75 -27.17 6.59
C ALA A 71 -11.09 -28.44 5.79
N THR A 72 -11.29 -29.58 6.47
CA THR A 72 -11.68 -30.88 5.89
C THR A 72 -13.17 -31.01 5.65
N PHE A 73 -14.01 -30.17 6.27
CA PHE A 73 -15.46 -30.19 6.02
C PHE A 73 -15.84 -29.74 4.61
N ARG A 74 -14.88 -29.48 3.72
CA ARG A 74 -15.03 -29.53 2.27
C ARG A 74 -14.84 -30.98 1.78
N GLY A 75 -15.70 -31.89 2.24
CA GLY A 75 -15.91 -33.17 1.55
C GLY A 75 -16.32 -32.91 0.08
N PRO A 76 -16.47 -33.93 -0.77
CA PRO A 76 -16.76 -33.75 -2.20
C PRO A 76 -17.92 -32.78 -2.52
N TYR A 77 -18.80 -32.50 -1.56
CA TYR A 77 -19.77 -31.41 -1.66
C TYR A 77 -19.74 -30.52 -0.43
N ILE A 78 -19.42 -29.25 -0.67
CA ILE A 78 -19.53 -28.17 0.29
C ILE A 78 -20.09 -26.96 -0.44
N ASN A 79 -21.33 -26.62 -0.11
CA ASN A 79 -22.06 -25.51 -0.70
C ASN A 79 -22.27 -25.61 -2.23
N THR A 80 -22.59 -26.79 -2.79
CA THR A 80 -23.38 -26.83 -4.03
C THR A 80 -24.86 -26.85 -3.61
N GLY A 81 -25.66 -25.90 -4.09
CA GLY A 81 -27.10 -25.82 -3.81
C GLY A 81 -27.93 -26.94 -4.46
N SER A 82 -27.32 -28.08 -4.78
CA SER A 82 -27.97 -29.24 -5.39
C SER A 82 -28.00 -30.37 -4.37
N ARG A 83 -29.21 -30.79 -4.02
CA ARG A 83 -29.50 -31.91 -3.12
C ARG A 83 -29.23 -33.29 -3.75
N ASP A 84 -28.81 -33.35 -5.00
CA ASP A 84 -28.87 -34.59 -5.80
C ASP A 84 -27.53 -35.31 -6.00
N ILE A 85 -26.46 -34.94 -5.27
CA ILE A 85 -25.25 -35.76 -5.27
C ILE A 85 -24.87 -36.19 -3.85
N GLY A 86 -25.63 -37.16 -3.35
CA GLY A 86 -25.16 -38.08 -2.33
C GLY A 86 -24.38 -39.23 -2.99
N PRO A 87 -23.49 -39.93 -2.26
CA PRO A 87 -22.84 -41.11 -2.80
C PRO A 87 -23.93 -42.13 -3.18
N ASP A 88 -23.97 -42.48 -4.47
CA ASP A 88 -24.84 -43.53 -4.99
C ASP A 88 -24.69 -44.79 -4.14
N SER A 89 -25.80 -45.49 -3.93
CA SER A 89 -25.92 -46.67 -3.06
C SER A 89 -25.03 -47.86 -3.47
N THR A 90 -24.25 -47.73 -4.54
CA THR A 90 -23.48 -48.80 -5.18
C THR A 90 -21.97 -48.71 -5.00
N THR A 91 -21.38 -47.66 -4.41
CA THR A 91 -19.91 -47.45 -4.55
C THR A 91 -19.05 -47.78 -3.32
N TYR A 92 -19.59 -48.28 -2.20
CA TYR A 92 -18.71 -48.71 -1.08
C TYR A 92 -19.11 -50.09 -0.53
N PRO A 93 -18.39 -51.17 -0.89
CA PRO A 93 -18.47 -52.41 -0.11
C PRO A 93 -17.79 -52.16 1.24
N LYS A 94 -18.55 -52.32 2.33
CA LYS A 94 -17.97 -52.42 3.67
C LYS A 94 -17.12 -53.68 3.73
N MET A 95 -15.81 -53.50 3.87
CA MET A 95 -14.95 -54.52 4.48
C MET A 95 -15.08 -54.43 5.99
#